data_AF-A0AAU5HDP3-F1
#
_entry.id   AF-A0AAU5HDP3-F1
#
_cell.length_a   1.000
_cell.length_b   1.000
_cell.length_c   1.000
_cell.angle_alpha   90.00
_cell.angle_beta   90.00
_cell.angle_gamma   90.00
#
_symmetry.space_group_name_H-M   'P 1'
#
loop_
_entity.id
_entity.type
_entity.pdbx_description
1 polymer ?
#
loop_
_entity_poly.entity_id
_entity_poly.type
_entity_poly.pdbx_seq_one_letter_code
_entity_poly.pdbx_strand_id
1 'polypeptide(L)'
;MTPAIPLVLLGLLDAAFSGFRAYAGSDARIRKQRFATRAGLRGLAVGAALLLAPTLTAALLLVTGDQARTYNTLAAGGLGYLLPLTVYATAVLLSLAAYFALPFRASTLAVVVGLGPLTLLRPLAIAAACLGAVLNGGGGSALLVGTIAGAAVLCVEPTVHRRWYHHVQ
;
A
#
# COMPACT_ATOMS: atom_id res chain seq x y z
N MET A 1 12.22 13.36 12.70
CA MET A 1 11.76 13.31 11.29
C MET A 1 10.27 13.02 11.27
N THR A 2 9.51 13.66 10.39
CA THR A 2 8.04 13.47 10.28
C THR A 2 7.72 12.11 9.66
N PRO A 3 7.03 11.18 10.36
CA PRO A 3 6.70 9.86 9.81
C PRO A 3 5.70 9.91 8.64
N ALA A 4 5.08 11.05 8.38
CA ALA A 4 4.09 11.24 7.32
C ALA A 4 4.65 10.99 5.91
N ILE A 5 5.84 11.52 5.60
CA ILE A 5 6.45 11.38 4.27
C ILE A 5 6.69 9.91 3.90
N PRO A 6 7.40 9.11 4.72
CA PRO A 6 7.63 7.71 4.39
C PRO A 6 6.32 6.90 4.33
N LEU A 7 5.32 7.20 5.16
CA LEU A 7 4.02 6.52 5.10
C LEU A 7 3.26 6.79 3.80
N VAL A 8 3.27 8.04 3.31
CA VAL A 8 2.67 8.38 2.02
C VAL A 8 3.38 7.66 0.87
N LEU A 9 4.71 7.63 0.88
CA LEU A 9 5.50 6.91 -0.13
C LEU A 9 5.19 5.41 -0.13
N LEU A 10 5.10 4.79 1.05
CA LEU A 10 4.75 3.38 1.19
C LEU A 10 3.34 3.10 0.65
N GLY A 11 2.36 3.96 0.95
CA GLY A 11 1.00 3.84 0.43
C GLY A 11 0.91 4.00 -1.09
N LEU A 12 1.66 4.94 -1.68
CA LEU A 12 1.71 5.14 -3.13
C LEU A 12 2.37 3.97 -3.86
N LEU A 13 3.47 3.44 -3.31
CA LEU A 13 4.13 2.24 -3.82
C LEU A 13 3.15 1.07 -3.82
N ASP A 14 2.52 0.81 -2.68
CA ASP A 14 1.59 -0.31 -2.52
C ASP A 14 0.36 -0.18 -3.44
N ALA A 15 -0.14 1.03 -3.67
CA ALA A 15 -1.20 1.28 -4.65
C ALA A 15 -0.76 0.99 -6.10
N ALA A 16 0.46 1.38 -6.47
CA ALA A 16 1.02 1.06 -7.79
C ALA A 16 1.17 -0.47 -7.96
N PHE A 17 1.62 -1.16 -6.92
CA PHE A 17 1.72 -2.63 -6.89
C PHE A 17 0.36 -3.31 -7.02
N SER A 18 -0.64 -2.80 -6.31
CA SER A 18 -2.00 -3.31 -6.39
C SER A 18 -2.59 -3.19 -7.80
N GLY A 19 -2.30 -2.08 -8.50
CA GLY A 19 -2.67 -1.92 -9.91
C GLY A 19 -1.95 -2.88 -10.86
N PHE A 20 -0.65 -3.11 -10.66
CA PHE A 20 0.11 -4.13 -11.42
C PHE A 20 -0.47 -5.53 -11.20
N ARG A 21 -0.78 -5.89 -9.95
CA ARG A 21 -1.34 -7.20 -9.59
C ARG A 21 -2.72 -7.43 -10.19
N ALA A 22 -3.59 -6.43 -10.19
CA ALA A 22 -4.90 -6.51 -10.82
C ALA A 22 -4.83 -6.84 -12.32
N TYR A 23 -3.71 -6.54 -12.99
CA TYR A 23 -3.44 -6.87 -14.39
C TYR A 23 -2.64 -8.17 -14.61
N ALA A 24 -1.75 -8.54 -13.66
CA ALA A 24 -0.79 -9.63 -13.83
C ALA A 24 -1.45 -11.00 -14.12
N GLY A 25 -2.71 -11.20 -13.73
CA GLY A 25 -3.50 -12.41 -13.99
C GLY A 25 -4.47 -12.32 -15.18
N SER A 26 -4.63 -11.16 -15.81
CA SER A 26 -5.67 -10.93 -16.83
C SER A 26 -5.19 -11.08 -18.27
N ASP A 27 -3.87 -11.15 -18.52
CA ASP A 27 -3.33 -11.13 -19.88
C ASP A 27 -2.14 -12.10 -20.07
N ALA A 28 -2.33 -13.06 -20.98
CA ALA A 28 -1.36 -14.12 -21.30
C ALA A 28 -0.28 -13.68 -22.32
N ARG A 29 -0.29 -12.42 -22.78
CA ARG A 29 0.69 -11.93 -23.78
C ARG A 29 2.15 -12.01 -23.27
N ILE A 30 3.05 -12.40 -24.17
CA ILE A 30 4.49 -12.58 -23.92
C ILE A 30 5.22 -11.23 -23.68
N ARG A 31 4.83 -10.16 -24.38
CA ARG A 31 5.39 -8.80 -24.22
C ARG A 31 4.39 -7.87 -23.53
N LYS A 32 4.36 -7.91 -22.19
CA LYS A 32 3.39 -7.17 -21.37
C LYS A 32 3.94 -6.01 -20.53
N GLN A 33 5.23 -5.71 -20.62
CA GLN A 33 5.87 -4.67 -19.80
C GLN A 33 5.18 -3.31 -19.89
N ARG A 34 4.84 -2.83 -21.09
CA ARG A 34 4.15 -1.52 -21.28
C ARG A 34 2.73 -1.49 -20.73
N PHE A 35 2.03 -2.62 -20.73
CA PHE A 35 0.68 -2.71 -20.18
C PHE A 35 0.71 -2.86 -18.67
N ALA A 36 1.71 -3.57 -18.14
CA ALA A 36 1.95 -3.72 -16.73
C ALA A 36 2.34 -2.37 -16.06
N THR A 37 3.17 -1.55 -16.71
CA THR A 37 3.48 -0.20 -16.22
C THR A 37 2.25 0.70 -16.24
N ARG A 38 1.43 0.65 -17.30
CA ARG A 38 0.16 1.40 -17.35
C ARG A 38 -0.83 0.96 -16.28
N ALA A 39 -0.92 -0.34 -16.00
CA ALA A 39 -1.75 -0.86 -14.91
C ALA A 39 -1.26 -0.38 -13.54
N GLY A 40 0.06 -0.35 -13.33
CA GLY A 40 0.67 0.25 -12.15
C GLY A 40 0.35 1.75 -12.00
N LEU A 41 0.42 2.52 -13.09
CA LEU A 41 0.04 3.94 -13.08
C LEU A 41 -1.44 4.16 -12.74
N ARG A 42 -2.34 3.29 -13.22
CA ARG A 42 -3.76 3.33 -12.85
C ARG A 42 -3.97 3.03 -11.36
N GLY A 43 -3.25 2.03 -10.83
CA GLY A 43 -3.23 1.73 -9.40
C GLY A 43 -2.73 2.91 -8.57
N LEU A 44 -1.65 3.55 -9.00
CA LEU A 44 -1.09 4.74 -8.37
C LEU A 44 -2.10 5.90 -8.37
N ALA A 45 -2.78 6.16 -9.49
CA ALA A 45 -3.78 7.22 -9.57
C ALA A 45 -4.99 6.97 -8.63
N VAL A 46 -5.50 5.73 -8.61
CA VAL A 46 -6.60 5.36 -7.70
C VAL A 46 -6.15 5.40 -6.23
N GLY A 47 -4.95 4.92 -5.93
CA GLY A 47 -4.39 4.99 -4.57
C GLY A 47 -4.14 6.42 -4.11
N ALA A 48 -3.59 7.29 -4.96
CA ALA A 48 -3.40 8.70 -4.64
C ALA A 48 -4.73 9.38 -4.29
N ALA A 49 -5.81 9.08 -5.05
CA ALA A 49 -7.14 9.57 -4.75
C ALA A 49 -7.68 9.00 -3.41
N LEU A 50 -7.50 7.71 -3.14
CA LEU A 50 -7.98 7.08 -1.91
C LEU A 50 -7.19 7.51 -0.67
N LEU A 51 -5.91 7.86 -0.81
CA LEU A 51 -5.08 8.42 0.25
C LEU A 51 -5.48 9.86 0.65
N LEU A 52 -6.37 10.52 -0.11
CA LEU A 52 -6.97 11.79 0.31
C LEU A 52 -7.87 11.62 1.55
N ALA A 53 -8.53 10.47 1.71
CA ALA A 53 -9.39 10.23 2.86
C ALA A 53 -8.63 10.20 4.22
N PRO A 54 -7.54 9.42 4.39
CA PRO A 54 -6.78 9.44 5.64
C PRO A 54 -6.04 10.76 5.87
N THR A 55 -5.60 11.45 4.81
CA THR A 55 -4.95 12.77 4.95
C THR A 55 -5.93 13.85 5.40
N LEU A 56 -7.15 13.89 4.83
CA LEU A 56 -8.21 14.77 5.30
C LEU A 56 -8.60 14.47 6.75
N THR A 57 -8.68 13.18 7.12
CA THR A 57 -8.99 12.79 8.50
C THR A 57 -7.92 13.29 9.48
N ALA A 58 -6.64 13.13 9.14
CA ALA A 58 -5.54 13.64 9.97
C ALA A 58 -5.55 15.18 10.05
N ALA A 59 -5.83 15.87 8.94
CA ALA A 59 -5.93 17.33 8.92
C ALA A 59 -7.08 17.84 9.79
N LEU A 60 -8.27 17.22 9.70
CA LEU A 60 -9.41 17.56 10.53
C LEU A 60 -9.11 17.36 12.02
N LEU A 61 -8.50 16.24 12.39
CA LEU A 61 -8.11 15.96 13.78
C LEU A 61 -7.12 16.99 14.35
N LEU A 62 -6.20 17.48 13.52
CA LEU A 62 -5.25 18.52 13.91
C LEU A 62 -5.92 19.89 14.09
N VAL A 63 -7.00 20.18 13.35
CA VAL A 63 -7.74 21.45 13.44
C VAL A 63 -8.74 21.46 14.59
N THR A 64 -9.34 20.31 14.94
CA THR A 64 -10.41 20.24 15.97
C THR A 64 -9.91 20.05 17.40
N GLY A 65 -8.64 19.72 17.62
CA GLY A 65 -8.10 19.37 18.93
C GLY A 65 -6.88 20.20 19.34
N ASP A 66 -6.30 19.86 20.50
CA ASP A 66 -5.00 20.39 20.91
C ASP A 66 -3.93 19.91 19.91
N GLN A 67 -3.50 20.82 19.04
CA GLN A 67 -2.62 20.54 17.92
C GLN A 67 -1.32 19.87 18.36
N ALA A 68 -0.73 20.31 19.48
CA ALA A 68 0.54 19.77 19.95
C ALA A 68 0.39 18.33 20.45
N ARG A 69 -0.68 18.05 21.21
CA ARG A 69 -0.95 16.72 21.73
C ARG A 69 -1.35 15.74 20.63
N THR A 70 -2.22 16.16 19.72
CA THR A 70 -2.68 15.35 18.58
C THR A 70 -1.56 15.05 17.60
N TYR A 71 -0.67 16.02 17.35
CA TYR A 71 0.50 15.79 16.52
C TYR A 71 1.47 14.78 17.15
N ASN A 72 1.71 14.87 18.46
CA ASN A 72 2.60 13.92 19.16
C ASN A 72 2.04 12.49 19.15
N THR A 73 0.73 12.31 19.34
CA THR A 73 0.10 10.97 19.26
C THR A 73 0.13 10.41 17.83
N LEU A 74 -0.16 11.24 16.82
CA LEU A 74 -0.03 10.84 15.42
C LEU A 74 1.41 10.50 15.03
N ALA A 75 2.39 11.25 15.51
CA ALA A 75 3.80 11.00 15.24
C ALA A 75 4.29 9.70 15.91
N ALA A 76 3.91 9.47 17.17
CA ALA A 76 4.23 8.25 17.90
C ALA A 76 3.60 7.02 17.25
N GLY A 77 2.31 7.10 16.90
CA GLY A 77 1.63 6.04 16.15
C GLY A 77 2.25 5.80 14.77
N GLY A 78 2.62 6.88 14.05
CA GLY A 78 3.28 6.83 12.76
C GLY A 78 4.62 6.08 12.77
N LEU A 79 5.41 6.24 13.84
CA LEU A 79 6.63 5.45 14.03
C LEU A 79 6.34 3.95 14.18
N GLY A 80 5.25 3.61 14.87
CA GLY A 80 4.79 2.22 14.99
C GLY A 80 4.34 1.60 13.67
N TYR A 81 3.78 2.40 12.75
CA TYR A 81 3.42 1.96 11.41
C TYR A 81 4.65 1.70 10.52
N LEU A 82 5.74 2.46 10.69
CA LEU A 82 6.86 2.47 9.74
C LEU A 82 7.59 1.13 9.63
N LEU A 83 7.90 0.47 10.74
CA LEU A 83 8.72 -0.74 10.72
C LEU A 83 8.04 -1.91 9.98
N PRO A 84 6.80 -2.31 10.29
CA PRO A 84 6.14 -3.39 9.56
C PRO A 84 5.85 -3.04 8.09
N LEU A 85 5.45 -1.80 7.80
CA LEU A 85 5.18 -1.38 6.42
C LEU A 85 6.44 -1.27 5.57
N THR A 86 7.57 -0.82 6.13
CA THR A 86 8.84 -0.78 5.38
C THR A 86 9.33 -2.19 5.07
N VAL A 87 9.28 -3.12 6.02
CA VAL A 87 9.66 -4.53 5.79
C VAL A 87 8.78 -5.17 4.70
N TYR A 88 7.47 -4.92 4.72
CA TYR A 88 6.59 -5.40 3.67
C TYR A 88 6.94 -4.77 2.30
N ALA A 89 7.11 -3.46 2.25
CA ALA A 89 7.41 -2.76 1.01
C ALA A 89 8.78 -3.14 0.42
N THR A 90 9.80 -3.39 1.24
CA THR A 90 11.10 -3.88 0.75
C THR A 90 10.99 -5.27 0.16
N ALA A 91 10.24 -6.19 0.78
CA ALA A 91 10.00 -7.52 0.22
C ALA A 91 9.27 -7.45 -1.14
N VAL A 92 8.28 -6.56 -1.27
CA VAL A 92 7.56 -6.33 -2.52
C VAL A 92 8.48 -5.72 -3.59
N LEU A 93 9.26 -4.70 -3.24
CA LEU A 93 10.22 -4.06 -4.15
C LEU A 93 11.29 -5.03 -4.64
N LEU A 94 11.83 -5.88 -3.75
CA LEU A 94 12.80 -6.92 -4.11
C LEU A 94 12.18 -7.94 -5.07
N SER A 95 10.94 -8.36 -4.82
CA SER A 95 10.22 -9.29 -5.70
C SER A 95 9.98 -8.67 -7.09
N LEU A 96 9.68 -7.37 -7.15
CA LEU A 96 9.49 -6.66 -8.42
C LEU A 96 10.81 -6.40 -9.16
N ALA A 97 11.87 -6.03 -8.43
CA ALA A 97 13.21 -5.89 -8.99
C ALA A 97 13.66 -7.23 -9.61
N ALA A 98 13.41 -8.35 -8.92
CA ALA A 98 13.64 -9.68 -9.45
C ALA A 98 12.81 -9.95 -10.72
N TYR A 99 11.53 -9.57 -10.74
CA TYR A 99 10.68 -9.71 -11.93
C TYR A 99 11.25 -8.99 -13.17
N PHE A 100 11.77 -7.77 -13.01
CA PHE A 100 12.33 -6.98 -14.12
C PHE A 100 13.76 -7.35 -14.51
N ALA A 101 14.58 -7.80 -13.56
CA ALA A 101 15.99 -8.10 -13.80
C ALA A 101 16.25 -9.54 -14.26
N LEU A 102 15.39 -10.51 -13.88
CA LEU A 102 15.64 -11.92 -14.16
C LEU A 102 15.03 -12.40 -15.50
N PRO A 103 15.63 -13.42 -16.14
CA PRO A 103 15.09 -14.04 -17.35
C PRO A 103 13.72 -14.68 -17.10
N PHE A 104 12.93 -14.82 -18.17
CA PHE A 104 11.50 -15.19 -18.15
C PHE A 104 11.13 -16.33 -17.18
N ARG A 105 11.92 -17.42 -17.12
CA ARG A 105 11.65 -18.55 -16.23
C ARG A 105 11.77 -18.20 -14.74
N ALA A 106 12.77 -17.41 -14.38
CA ALA A 106 12.99 -16.99 -13.00
C ALA A 106 12.11 -15.80 -12.59
N SER A 107 11.72 -14.96 -13.55
CA SER A 107 10.72 -13.89 -13.38
C SER A 107 9.34 -14.45 -13.01
N THR A 108 8.89 -15.55 -13.65
CA THR A 108 7.63 -16.22 -13.29
C THR A 108 7.70 -16.86 -11.90
N LEU A 109 8.83 -17.47 -11.54
CA LEU A 109 9.08 -18.02 -10.20
C LEU A 109 9.05 -16.91 -9.13
N ALA A 110 9.67 -15.76 -9.39
CA ALA A 110 9.64 -14.60 -8.49
C ALA A 110 8.22 -14.06 -8.30
N VAL A 111 7.38 -14.09 -9.33
CA VAL A 111 5.98 -13.66 -9.22
C VAL A 111 5.16 -14.65 -8.38
N VAL A 112 5.31 -15.96 -8.63
CA VAL A 112 4.54 -16.99 -7.92
C VAL A 112 4.97 -17.11 -6.46
N VAL A 113 6.28 -17.12 -6.20
CA VAL A 113 6.85 -17.35 -4.86
C VAL A 113 6.95 -16.06 -4.05
N GLY A 114 7.22 -14.93 -4.68
CA GLY A 114 7.29 -13.64 -3.98
C GLY A 114 5.92 -12.97 -3.94
N LEU A 115 5.41 -12.62 -5.13
CA LEU A 115 4.22 -11.78 -5.26
C LEU A 115 2.95 -12.49 -4.79
N GLY A 116 2.82 -13.80 -4.99
CA GLY A 116 1.70 -14.65 -4.55
C GLY A 116 1.44 -14.62 -3.03
N PRO A 117 2.37 -15.03 -2.17
CA PRO A 117 2.17 -14.98 -0.72
C PRO A 117 2.13 -13.55 -0.16
N LEU A 118 2.84 -12.60 -0.78
CA LEU A 118 2.79 -11.18 -0.39
C LEU A 118 1.39 -10.57 -0.55
N THR A 119 0.52 -11.15 -1.37
CA THR A 119 -0.88 -10.75 -1.49
C THR A 119 -1.67 -11.03 -0.22
N LEU A 120 -1.49 -12.21 0.36
CA LEU A 120 -2.15 -12.68 1.58
C LEU A 120 -1.54 -12.06 2.84
N LEU A 121 -0.27 -11.68 2.78
CA LEU A 121 0.42 -10.98 3.87
C LEU A 121 0.03 -9.51 3.99
N ARG A 122 -0.61 -8.91 2.98
CA ARG A 122 -0.95 -7.47 2.97
C ARG A 122 -1.93 -7.07 4.09
N PRO A 123 -3.06 -7.78 4.32
CA PRO A 123 -3.93 -7.48 5.46
C PRO A 123 -3.25 -7.74 6.81
N LEU A 124 -2.37 -8.75 6.87
CA LEU A 124 -1.60 -9.06 8.08
C LEU A 124 -0.55 -7.97 8.39
N ALA A 125 0.10 -7.42 7.36
CA ALA A 125 1.03 -6.31 7.51
C ALA A 125 0.32 -5.05 8.03
N ILE A 126 -0.89 -4.77 7.53
CA ILE A 126 -1.73 -3.67 8.03
C ILE A 126 -2.12 -3.91 9.49
N ALA A 127 -2.56 -5.13 9.85
CA ALA A 127 -2.90 -5.47 11.22
C ALA A 127 -1.69 -5.34 12.16
N ALA A 128 -0.51 -5.80 11.75
CA ALA A 128 0.74 -5.64 12.48
C ALA A 128 1.12 -4.17 12.64
N ALA A 129 0.87 -3.34 11.63
CA ALA A 129 1.14 -1.91 11.69
C ALA A 129 0.17 -1.17 12.63
N CYS A 130 -1.12 -1.54 12.64
CA CYS A 130 -2.09 -1.05 13.62
C CYS A 130 -1.69 -1.45 15.05
N LEU A 131 -1.24 -2.69 15.27
CA LEU A 131 -0.70 -3.13 16.56
C LEU A 131 0.55 -2.34 16.95
N GLY A 132 1.48 -2.12 16.03
CA GLY A 132 2.70 -1.33 16.25
C GLY A 132 2.39 0.12 16.65
N ALA A 133 1.33 0.71 16.09
CA ALA A 133 0.87 2.05 16.44
C ALA A 133 0.24 2.13 17.84
N VAL A 134 -0.50 1.09 18.25
CA VAL A 134 -1.03 0.99 19.63
C VAL A 134 0.12 0.87 20.63
N LEU A 135 1.08 -0.01 20.35
CA LEU A 135 2.23 -0.26 21.23
C LEU A 135 3.16 0.96 21.37
N ASN A 136 3.24 1.82 20.34
CA ASN A 136 4.00 3.07 20.39
C ASN A 136 3.21 4.25 20.99
N GLY A 137 1.99 4.04 21.49
CA GLY A 137 1.22 5.09 22.15
C GLY A 137 0.48 6.04 21.19
N GLY A 138 0.17 5.60 19.96
CA GLY A 138 -0.55 6.40 18.97
C GLY A 138 -2.00 6.74 19.35
N GLY A 139 -2.58 6.04 20.34
CA GLY A 139 -3.94 6.26 20.82
C GLY A 139 -5.02 6.02 19.76
N GLY A 140 -6.27 6.40 20.07
CA GLY A 140 -7.42 6.18 19.18
C GLY A 140 -7.33 6.95 17.86
N SER A 141 -6.75 8.17 17.86
CA SER A 141 -6.61 9.00 16.67
C SER A 141 -5.68 8.39 15.62
N ALA A 142 -4.53 7.83 16.03
CA ALA A 142 -3.63 7.15 15.09
C ALA A 142 -4.22 5.82 14.57
N LEU A 143 -5.06 5.17 15.37
CA LEU A 143 -5.77 3.95 15.00
C LEU A 143 -6.85 4.25 13.95
N LEU A 144 -7.63 5.32 14.11
CA LEU A 144 -8.61 5.79 13.13
C LEU A 144 -7.96 6.16 11.79
N VAL A 145 -6.88 6.94 11.81
CA VAL A 145 -6.17 7.30 10.58
C VAL A 145 -5.58 6.07 9.91
N GLY A 146 -5.01 5.14 10.69
CA GLY A 146 -4.43 3.91 10.17
C GLY A 146 -5.45 2.92 9.61
N THR A 147 -6.63 2.78 10.21
CA THR A 147 -7.69 1.91 9.67
C THR A 147 -8.27 2.47 8.38
N ILE A 148 -8.48 3.79 8.29
CA ILE A 148 -8.91 4.45 7.06
C ILE A 148 -7.84 4.29 5.97
N ALA A 149 -6.56 4.47 6.30
CA ALA A 149 -5.46 4.26 5.36
C ALA A 149 -5.37 2.80 4.89
N GLY A 150 -5.49 1.83 5.81
CA GLY A 150 -5.50 0.41 5.48
C GLY A 150 -6.67 0.03 4.58
N ALA A 151 -7.87 0.52 4.88
CA ALA A 151 -9.05 0.32 4.05
C ALA A 151 -8.87 0.93 2.65
N ALA A 152 -8.42 2.18 2.57
CA ALA A 152 -8.13 2.86 1.30
C ALA A 152 -7.17 2.04 0.42
N VAL A 153 -6.10 1.53 1.02
CA VAL A 153 -5.06 0.76 0.33
C VAL A 153 -5.56 -0.63 -0.14
N LEU A 154 -6.37 -1.32 0.69
CA LEU A 154 -6.99 -2.60 0.32
C LEU A 154 -8.05 -2.43 -0.78
N CYS A 155 -8.75 -1.29 -0.83
CA CYS A 155 -9.74 -0.99 -1.85
C CYS A 155 -9.14 -0.69 -3.23
N VAL A 156 -7.85 -0.37 -3.36
CA VAL A 156 -7.23 -0.06 -4.68
C VAL A 156 -7.42 -1.23 -5.66
N GLU A 157 -7.11 -2.46 -5.23
CA GLU A 157 -7.16 -3.66 -6.07
C GLU A 157 -8.56 -3.92 -6.66
N PRO A 158 -9.63 -4.07 -5.84
CA PRO A 158 -10.96 -4.33 -6.36
C PRO A 158 -11.50 -3.17 -7.20
N THR A 159 -11.12 -1.93 -6.88
CA THR A 159 -11.59 -0.75 -7.62
C THR A 159 -10.96 -0.69 -9.02
N VAL A 160 -9.65 -0.94 -9.13
CA VAL A 160 -8.96 -1.01 -10.41
C VAL A 160 -9.46 -2.20 -11.22
N HIS A 161 -9.63 -3.35 -10.58
CA HIS A 161 -10.13 -4.56 -11.24
C HIS A 161 -11.55 -4.36 -11.79
N ARG A 162 -12.48 -3.82 -10.99
CA ARG A 162 -13.86 -3.54 -11.44
C ARG A 162 -13.93 -2.47 -12.53
N ARG A 163 -13.11 -1.42 -12.48
CA ARG A 163 -13.18 -0.33 -13.48
C ARG A 163 -12.54 -0.67 -14.82
N TRP A 164 -11.50 -1.49 -14.85
CA TRP A 164 -10.72 -1.72 -16.08
C TRP A 164 -10.66 -3.17 -16.55
N TYR A 165 -10.96 -4.16 -15.70
CA TYR A 165 -10.72 -5.57 -15.99
C TYR A 165 -11.96 -6.47 -15.81
N HIS A 166 -13.16 -5.89 -15.67
CA HIS A 166 -14.43 -6.60 -15.44
C HIS A 166 -14.87 -7.56 -16.56
N HIS A 167 -14.22 -7.51 -17.73
CA HIS A 167 -14.57 -8.28 -18.93
C HIS A 167 -13.63 -9.46 -19.21
N VAL A 168 -12.67 -9.72 -18.31
CA VAL A 168 -11.72 -10.83 -18.43
C VAL A 168 -12.10 -11.90 -17.40
N GLN A 169 -13.14 -12.68 -17.71
CA GLN A 169 -13.44 -13.95 -17.06
C GLN A 169 -13.62 -15.01 -18.13
#